data_AF-A0A2T4Z0T8-F1
#
_entry.id   AF-A0A2T4Z0T8-F1
#
_cell.length_a   1.000
_cell.length_b   1.000
_cell.length_c   1.000
_cell.angle_alpha   90.00
_cell.angle_beta   90.00
_cell.angle_gamma   90.00
#
_symmetry.space_group_name_H-M   'P 1'
#
loop_
_entity.id
_entity.type
_entity.pdbx_description
1 polymer ?
#
loop_
_entity_poly.entity_id
_entity_poly.type
_entity_poly.pdbx_seq_one_letter_code
_entity_poly.pdbx_strand_id
1 'polypeptide(L)'
;MRSVSDEVERCLPYFVRLCVNSVVATGAKLDESAIEVARNIHRNLPAVTDPVLRDHFEATLADLVHLVSALAPRLPPEMIRDFAEKASQAQVAATLKRSLIGALRAAS
;
A
#
# COMPACT_ATOMS: atom_id res chain seq x y z
N MET A 1 -6.38 2.47 19.24
CA MET A 1 -6.23 2.33 17.78
C MET A 1 -5.86 3.69 17.21
N ARG A 2 -4.83 3.78 16.34
CA ARG A 2 -4.51 5.03 15.61
C ARG A 2 -5.65 5.36 14.62
N SER A 3 -5.71 6.60 14.13
CA SER A 3 -6.71 6.93 13.10
C SER A 3 -6.32 6.34 11.73
N VAL A 4 -7.29 6.19 10.83
CA VAL A 4 -7.02 5.75 9.45
C VAL A 4 -6.03 6.72 8.78
N SER A 5 -6.18 8.02 9.00
CA SER A 5 -5.28 9.05 8.47
C SER A 5 -3.83 8.84 8.90
N ASP A 6 -3.59 8.59 10.20
CA ASP A 6 -2.23 8.35 10.72
C ASP A 6 -1.61 7.10 10.08
N GLU A 7 -2.42 6.08 9.83
CA GLU A 7 -1.94 4.85 9.21
C GLU A 7 -1.69 4.98 7.72
N VAL A 8 -2.52 5.75 7.02
CA VAL A 8 -2.30 6.12 5.62
C VAL A 8 -0.97 6.87 5.49
N GLU A 9 -0.71 7.90 6.30
CA GLU A 9 0.54 8.66 6.25
C GLU A 9 1.78 7.77 6.46
N ARG A 10 1.71 6.85 7.43
CA ARG A 10 2.81 5.92 7.70
C ARG A 10 3.01 4.91 6.59
N CYS A 11 1.93 4.43 5.98
CA CYS A 11 1.97 3.35 4.99
C CYS A 11 2.22 3.85 3.56
N LEU A 12 1.89 5.10 3.25
CA LEU A 12 1.92 5.68 1.91
C LEU A 12 3.27 5.53 1.19
N PRO A 13 4.43 5.80 1.81
CA PRO A 13 5.72 5.65 1.12
C PRO A 13 6.00 4.21 0.68
N TYR A 14 5.62 3.23 1.51
CA TYR A 14 5.80 1.81 1.18
C TYR A 14 4.81 1.36 0.11
N PHE A 15 3.57 1.83 0.18
CA PHE A 15 2.54 1.49 -0.78
C PHE A 15 2.86 2.06 -2.17
N VAL A 16 3.22 3.34 -2.28
CA VAL A 16 3.68 3.97 -3.54
C VAL A 16 4.81 3.17 -4.16
N ARG A 17 5.80 2.77 -3.36
CA ARG A 17 6.96 2.00 -3.81
C ARG A 17 6.56 0.64 -4.40
N LEU A 18 5.61 -0.07 -3.79
CA LEU A 18 5.09 -1.32 -4.34
C LEU A 18 4.35 -1.11 -5.67
N CYS A 19 3.57 -0.04 -5.76
CA CYS A 19 2.86 0.31 -6.99
C CYS A 19 3.84 0.61 -8.11
N VAL A 20 4.88 1.42 -7.85
CA VAL A 20 5.94 1.71 -8.83
C VAL A 20 6.67 0.45 -9.25
N ASN A 21 7.05 -0.43 -8.32
CA ASN A 21 7.68 -1.70 -8.68
C ASN A 21 6.79 -2.57 -9.56
N SER A 22 5.47 -2.57 -9.31
CA SER A 22 4.49 -3.27 -10.16
C SER A 22 4.43 -2.65 -11.55
N VAL A 23 4.42 -1.32 -11.67
CA VAL A 23 4.49 -0.61 -12.96
C VAL A 23 5.74 -1.02 -13.73
N VAL A 24 6.91 -1.00 -13.11
CA VAL A 24 8.17 -1.38 -13.76
C VAL A 24 8.17 -2.84 -14.20
N ALA A 25 7.62 -3.75 -13.39
CA ALA A 25 7.59 -5.17 -13.69
C ALA A 25 6.58 -5.56 -14.78
N THR A 26 5.46 -4.83 -14.89
CA THR A 26 4.31 -5.24 -15.73
C THR A 26 4.02 -4.28 -16.89
N GLY A 27 4.54 -3.06 -16.85
CA GLY A 27 4.19 -1.98 -17.78
C GLY A 27 2.80 -1.38 -17.56
N ALA A 28 2.06 -1.81 -16.54
CA ALA A 28 0.73 -1.29 -16.21
C ALA A 28 0.79 0.17 -15.75
N LYS A 29 -0.36 0.86 -15.75
CA LYS A 29 -0.44 2.21 -15.19
C LYS A 29 -0.34 2.18 -13.66
N LEU A 30 -0.01 3.32 -13.04
CA LEU A 30 0.19 3.42 -11.59
C LEU A 30 -1.10 3.19 -10.80
N ASP A 31 -2.24 3.67 -11.29
CA ASP A 31 -3.58 3.45 -10.74
C ASP A 31 -4.00 1.98 -10.81
N GLU A 32 -3.79 1.33 -11.96
CA GLU A 32 -4.00 -0.12 -12.12
C GLU A 32 -3.10 -0.92 -11.16
N SER A 33 -1.83 -0.54 -11.05
CA SER A 33 -0.89 -1.14 -10.11
C SER A 33 -1.30 -0.94 -8.65
N ALA A 34 -1.85 0.22 -8.29
CA ALA A 34 -2.32 0.47 -6.94
C ALA A 34 -3.46 -0.47 -6.54
N ILE A 35 -4.41 -0.68 -7.45
CA ILE A 35 -5.53 -1.60 -7.25
C ILE A 35 -5.01 -3.03 -7.06
N GLU A 36 -4.11 -3.49 -7.93
CA GLU A 36 -3.60 -4.86 -7.87
C GLU A 36 -2.73 -5.10 -6.62
N VAL A 37 -1.89 -4.14 -6.25
CA VAL A 37 -1.11 -4.21 -5.00
C VAL A 37 -2.04 -4.26 -3.78
N ALA A 38 -3.08 -3.43 -3.71
CA ALA A 38 -4.05 -3.45 -2.62
C ALA A 38 -4.79 -4.80 -2.53
N ARG A 39 -5.23 -5.36 -3.67
CA ARG A 39 -5.84 -6.70 -3.73
C ARG A 39 -4.89 -7.78 -3.24
N ASN A 40 -3.61 -7.70 -3.59
CA ASN A 40 -2.61 -8.64 -3.14
C ASN A 40 -2.34 -8.51 -1.64
N ILE A 41 -2.32 -7.30 -1.09
CA ILE A 41 -2.18 -7.09 0.35
C ILE A 41 -3.40 -7.65 1.09
N HIS A 42 -4.62 -7.35 0.62
CA HIS A 42 -5.85 -7.86 1.21
C HIS A 42 -5.94 -9.39 1.19
N ARG A 43 -5.64 -10.03 0.04
CA ARG A 43 -5.61 -11.51 -0.08
C ARG A 43 -4.62 -12.18 0.87
N ASN A 44 -3.55 -11.50 1.21
CA ASN A 44 -2.50 -12.01 2.11
C ASN A 44 -2.69 -11.56 3.56
N LEU A 45 -3.80 -10.89 3.89
CA LEU A 45 -4.11 -10.54 5.26
C LEU A 45 -4.40 -11.86 6.03
N PRO A 46 -3.70 -12.12 7.16
CA PRO A 46 -4.07 -13.24 8.01
C PRO A 46 -5.54 -13.08 8.46
N ALA A 47 -6.25 -14.16 8.73
CA ALA A 47 -7.65 -14.10 9.15
C ALA A 47 -7.82 -13.20 10.39
N VAL A 48 -8.25 -11.95 10.18
CA VAL A 48 -8.59 -11.01 11.24
C VAL A 48 -10.05 -11.30 11.61
N THR A 49 -10.26 -11.75 12.85
CA THR A 49 -11.59 -12.11 13.36
C THR A 49 -12.34 -10.90 13.93
N ASP A 50 -11.64 -9.81 14.24
CA ASP A 50 -12.21 -8.56 14.73
C ASP A 50 -12.74 -7.71 13.56
N PRO A 51 -14.07 -7.45 13.49
CA PRO A 51 -14.66 -6.66 12.42
C PRO A 51 -14.18 -5.20 12.39
N VAL A 52 -13.95 -4.58 13.55
CA VAL A 52 -13.53 -3.17 13.64
C VAL A 52 -12.12 -3.01 13.09
N LEU A 53 -11.24 -3.96 13.40
CA LEU A 53 -9.88 -4.00 12.85
C LEU A 53 -9.90 -4.24 11.34
N ARG A 54 -10.77 -5.14 10.88
CA ARG A 54 -10.95 -5.39 9.45
C ARG A 54 -11.40 -4.14 8.70
N ASP A 55 -12.42 -3.45 9.19
CA ASP A 55 -12.94 -2.23 8.59
C ASP A 55 -11.87 -1.13 8.57
N HIS A 56 -11.10 -0.99 9.66
CA HIS A 56 -10.00 -0.03 9.74
C HIS A 56 -8.91 -0.33 8.70
N PHE A 57 -8.55 -1.60 8.52
CA PHE A 57 -7.58 -2.03 7.52
C PHE A 57 -8.08 -1.78 6.08
N GLU A 58 -9.33 -2.13 5.79
CA GLU A 58 -9.94 -1.95 4.49
C GLU A 58 -10.06 -0.47 4.13
N ALA A 59 -10.45 0.38 5.08
CA ALA A 59 -10.47 1.83 4.92
C ALA A 59 -9.06 2.39 4.64
N THR A 60 -8.05 1.96 5.41
CA THR A 60 -6.66 2.37 5.20
C THR A 60 -6.16 2.00 3.80
N LEU A 61 -6.45 0.78 3.33
CA LEU A 61 -6.09 0.36 1.97
C LEU A 61 -6.82 1.17 0.90
N ALA A 62 -8.10 1.46 1.09
CA ALA A 62 -8.90 2.24 0.14
C ALA A 62 -8.33 3.65 -0.02
N ASP A 63 -7.99 4.32 1.08
CA ASP A 63 -7.40 5.67 1.07
C ASP A 63 -6.01 5.68 0.43
N LEU A 64 -5.19 4.66 0.68
CA LEU A 64 -3.90 4.50 0.00
C LEU A 64 -4.06 4.35 -1.52
N VAL A 65 -5.01 3.54 -1.98
CA VAL A 65 -5.32 3.39 -3.42
C VAL A 65 -5.79 4.72 -3.99
N HIS A 66 -6.67 5.43 -3.30
CA HIS A 66 -7.19 6.72 -3.75
C HIS A 66 -6.07 7.75 -3.93
N LEU A 67 -5.19 7.90 -2.93
CA LEU A 67 -4.07 8.84 -2.97
C LEU A 67 -3.09 8.52 -4.11
N VAL A 68 -2.70 7.26 -4.29
CA VAL A 68 -1.78 6.88 -5.36
C VAL A 68 -2.42 7.04 -6.74
N SER A 69 -3.70 6.71 -6.89
CA SER A 69 -4.42 6.90 -8.15
C SER A 69 -4.56 8.38 -8.50
N ALA A 70 -4.76 9.25 -7.52
CA ALA A 70 -4.78 10.70 -7.72
C ALA A 70 -3.39 11.29 -8.08
N LEU A 71 -2.31 10.60 -7.71
CA LEU A 71 -0.94 10.96 -8.10
C LEU A 71 -0.58 10.50 -9.51
N ALA A 72 -1.17 9.41 -10.01
CA ALA A 72 -0.86 8.81 -11.31
C ALA A 72 -0.80 9.81 -12.50
N PRO A 73 -1.78 10.72 -12.71
CA PRO A 73 -1.71 11.65 -13.84
C PRO A 73 -0.68 12.77 -13.67
N ARG A 74 -0.07 12.92 -12.49
CA ARG A 74 0.87 14.00 -12.15
C ARG A 74 2.32 13.54 -12.08
N LEU A 75 2.57 12.23 -12.15
CA LEU A 75 3.90 11.65 -12.04
C LEU A 75 4.50 11.47 -13.44
N PRO A 76 5.62 12.16 -13.76
CA PRO A 76 6.37 11.91 -14.97
C PRO A 76 6.93 10.48 -14.98
N PRO A 77 6.98 9.80 -16.14
CA PRO A 77 7.50 8.44 -16.27
C PRO A 77 8.92 8.26 -15.74
N GLU A 78 9.77 9.27 -15.87
CA GLU A 78 11.15 9.28 -15.38
C GLU A 78 11.23 9.13 -13.85
N MET A 79 10.33 9.75 -13.10
CA MET A 79 10.30 9.59 -11.64
C MET A 79 9.96 8.16 -11.24
N ILE A 80 9.05 7.50 -11.97
CA ILE A 80 8.67 6.10 -11.69
C ILE A 80 9.90 5.18 -11.80
N ARG A 81 10.78 5.42 -12.78
CA ARG A 81 12.01 4.64 -12.94
C ARG A 81 12.99 4.85 -11.78
N ASP A 82 13.17 6.10 -11.33
CA ASP A 82 14.10 6.44 -10.25
C ASP A 82 13.67 5.88 -8.89
N PHE A 83 12.36 5.68 -8.68
CA PHE A 83 11.82 5.09 -7.46
C PHE A 83 12.14 3.59 -7.29
N ALA A 84 12.43 2.86 -8.38
CA ALA A 84 12.68 1.42 -8.34
C ALA A 84 14.07 1.05 -7.77
N GLU A 85 15.03 1.98 -7.72
CA GLU A 85 16.45 1.65 -7.51
C GLU A 85 16.89 1.30 -6.07
N LYS A 86 16.06 1.46 -5.03
CA LYS A 86 16.61 1.53 -3.64
C LYS A 86 16.15 0.52 -2.58
N ALA A 87 15.39 -0.54 -2.89
CA ALA A 87 15.06 -1.62 -1.93
C ALA A 87 14.32 -2.76 -2.62
N SER A 88 14.48 -4.01 -2.16
CA SER A 88 13.77 -5.14 -2.77
C SER A 88 12.25 -5.09 -2.50
N GLN A 89 11.44 -5.42 -3.50
CA GLN A 89 9.97 -5.41 -3.42
C GLN A 89 9.45 -6.26 -2.23
N ALA A 90 10.11 -7.38 -1.95
CA ALA A 90 9.77 -8.26 -0.83
C ALA A 90 9.96 -7.58 0.54
N GLN A 91 11.03 -6.81 0.73
CA GLN A 91 11.28 -6.08 1.97
C GLN A 91 10.25 -4.97 2.20
N VAL A 92 9.88 -4.26 1.14
CA VAL A 92 8.86 -3.20 1.19
C VAL A 92 7.48 -3.81 1.51
N ALA A 93 7.11 -4.90 0.83
CA ALA A 93 5.84 -5.59 1.08
C ALA A 93 5.74 -6.12 2.51
N ALA A 94 6.82 -6.70 3.04
CA ALA A 94 6.87 -7.18 4.41
C ALA A 94 6.76 -6.03 5.42
N THR A 95 7.37 -4.87 5.15
CA THR A 95 7.32 -3.69 6.03
C THR A 95 5.94 -3.05 6.05
N LEU A 96 5.30 -2.94 4.88
CA LEU A 96 3.93 -2.47 4.78
C LEU A 96 2.96 -3.41 5.51
N LYS A 97 3.05 -4.72 5.24
CA LYS A 97 2.23 -5.73 5.93
C LYS A 97 2.42 -5.67 7.44
N ARG A 98 3.67 -5.57 7.94
CA ARG A 98 3.94 -5.43 9.37
C ARG A 98 3.41 -4.12 9.95
N SER A 99 3.44 -3.03 9.20
CA SER A 99 2.89 -1.75 9.64
C SER A 99 1.39 -1.88 9.82
N LEU A 100 0.69 -2.33 8.77
CA LEU A 100 -0.75 -2.56 8.79
C LEU A 100 -1.15 -3.56 9.88
N ILE A 101 -0.51 -4.72 9.97
CA ILE A 101 -0.81 -5.76 11.00
C ILE A 101 -0.42 -5.31 12.41
N GLY A 102 0.70 -4.60 12.57
CA GLY A 102 1.15 -4.10 13.86
C GLY A 102 0.20 -3.06 14.44
N ALA A 103 -0.42 -2.24 13.59
CA ALA A 103 -1.49 -1.32 13.99
C ALA A 103 -2.75 -2.09 14.45
N LEU A 104 -3.10 -3.18 13.73
CA LEU A 104 -4.24 -4.02 14.07
C LEU A 104 -4.05 -4.73 15.43
N ARG A 105 -2.88 -5.32 15.67
CA ARG A 105 -2.59 -6.05 16.93
C ARG A 105 -2.40 -5.16 18.16
N ALA A 106 -2.02 -3.89 17.98
CA ALA A 106 -1.91 -2.94 19.09
C ALA A 106 -3.27 -2.32 19.49
N ALA A 107 -4.31 -2.60 18.71
CA ALA A 107 -5.66 -2.08 18.89
C ALA A 107 -6.67 -3.14 19.41
N SER A 108 -6.35 -4.43 19.26
CA SER A 108 -6.97 -5.58 19.96
C SER A 108 -6.42 -5.76 21.36
#